data_AF-A0A1I2F479-F1
#
_entry.id   AF-A0A1I2F479-F1
#
_cell.length_a   1.000
_cell.length_b   1.000
_cell.length_c   1.000
_cell.angle_alpha   90.00
_cell.angle_beta   90.00
_cell.angle_gamma   90.00
#
_symmetry.space_group_name_H-M   'P 1'
#
loop_
_entity.id
_entity.type
_entity.pdbx_description
1 polymer ?
#
loop_
_entity_poly.entity_id
_entity_poly.type
_entity_poly.pdbx_seq_one_letter_code
_entity_poly.pdbx_strand_id
1 'polypeptide(L)'
;MYPSKPAFDYSFVHEDDMSVYGPKDHQRIISKLNTRLGMLYYVEGTMQLEPFPETMIDETRASPVPDLLLYDNETGESPIIVEVCHQEGLKLDLKKVARLVDEENYGVLEGFVYNYKSREWHQYRKGTGWVMDTPSYSSVLNLDLNEFL
;
A
#
# COMPACT_ATOMS: atom_id res chain seq x y z
N MET A 1 -11.72 -18.03 58.23
CA MET A 1 -11.56 -18.91 57.05
C MET A 1 -11.97 -18.08 55.83
N TYR A 2 -11.02 -17.59 55.05
CA TYR A 2 -11.32 -16.77 53.87
C TYR A 2 -11.71 -17.69 52.70
N PRO A 3 -12.69 -17.31 51.87
CA PRO A 3 -13.03 -18.10 50.68
C PRO A 3 -11.87 -18.04 49.68
N SER A 4 -11.49 -19.20 49.14
CA SER A 4 -10.51 -19.34 48.07
C SER A 4 -11.01 -18.62 46.81
N LYS A 5 -10.16 -17.76 46.23
CA LYS A 5 -10.43 -17.13 44.93
C LYS A 5 -10.67 -18.22 43.87
N PRO A 6 -11.66 -18.06 42.97
CA PRO A 6 -11.79 -18.98 41.84
C PRO A 6 -10.54 -18.86 40.97
N ALA A 7 -9.94 -20.01 40.63
CA ALA A 7 -8.93 -20.07 39.59
C ALA A 7 -9.65 -19.74 38.28
N PHE A 8 -9.33 -18.57 37.71
CA PHE A 8 -9.78 -18.25 36.35
C PHE A 8 -9.08 -19.22 35.41
N ASP A 9 -9.86 -20.12 34.84
CA ASP A 9 -9.42 -20.99 33.77
C ASP A 9 -9.27 -20.16 32.49
N TYR A 10 -8.02 -19.94 32.09
CA TYR A 10 -7.64 -19.23 30.86
C TYR A 10 -7.76 -20.13 29.61
N SER A 11 -8.39 -21.29 29.70
CA SER A 11 -8.64 -22.19 28.54
C SER A 11 -9.54 -21.61 27.45
N PHE A 12 -10.11 -20.42 27.67
CA PHE A 12 -10.92 -19.66 26.70
C PHE A 12 -10.16 -18.57 25.93
N VAL A 13 -8.84 -18.44 26.11
CA VAL A 13 -8.03 -17.67 25.16
C VAL A 13 -7.91 -18.54 23.91
N HIS A 14 -8.92 -18.45 23.06
CA HIS A 14 -8.85 -18.90 21.68
C HIS A 14 -7.54 -18.38 21.07
N GLU A 15 -6.88 -19.20 20.26
CA GLU A 15 -5.72 -18.85 19.42
C GLU A 15 -6.01 -17.71 18.40
N ASP A 16 -7.15 -17.06 18.55
CA ASP A 16 -7.44 -15.70 18.11
C ASP A 16 -6.64 -14.70 18.98
N ASP A 17 -5.30 -14.77 18.90
CA ASP A 17 -4.42 -13.63 19.14
C ASP A 17 -4.75 -12.58 18.06
N MET A 18 -5.91 -11.96 18.27
CA MET A 18 -6.64 -11.08 17.38
C MET A 18 -5.73 -9.99 16.85
N SER A 19 -5.65 -9.85 15.52
CA SER A 19 -5.72 -8.64 14.65
C SER A 19 -5.17 -7.26 15.11
N VAL A 20 -4.67 -7.09 16.33
CA VAL A 20 -4.24 -5.83 16.97
C VAL A 20 -2.95 -5.30 16.35
N TYR A 21 -2.14 -6.15 15.72
CA TYR A 21 -0.92 -5.74 15.02
C TYR A 21 -1.15 -5.33 13.55
N GLY A 22 -2.31 -5.64 12.97
CA GLY A 22 -2.65 -5.29 11.59
C GLY A 22 -2.42 -3.80 11.26
N PRO A 23 -2.91 -2.86 12.09
CA PRO A 23 -2.72 -1.43 11.85
C PRO A 23 -1.25 -0.99 11.89
N LYS A 24 -0.43 -1.54 12.80
CA LYS A 24 0.99 -1.14 12.93
C LYS A 24 1.86 -1.73 11.83
N ASP A 25 1.60 -2.97 11.41
CA ASP A 25 2.33 -3.60 10.32
C ASP A 25 2.04 -2.90 8.99
N HIS A 26 0.77 -2.60 8.73
CA HIS A 26 0.32 -1.82 7.58
C HIS A 26 1.02 -0.45 7.52
N GLN A 27 0.91 0.33 8.59
CA GLN A 27 1.52 1.66 8.68
C GLN A 27 3.06 1.62 8.63
N ARG A 28 3.69 0.53 9.07
CA ARG A 28 5.14 0.36 8.95
C ARG A 28 5.57 0.24 7.49
N ILE A 29 4.80 -0.44 6.65
CA ILE A 29 5.11 -0.55 5.22
C ILE A 29 4.95 0.81 4.55
N ILE A 30 3.83 1.51 4.78
CA ILE A 30 3.61 2.87 4.25
C ILE A 30 4.76 3.79 4.66
N SER A 31 5.12 3.79 5.95
CA SER A 31 6.21 4.62 6.48
C SER A 31 7.56 4.31 5.82
N LYS A 32 7.90 3.04 5.61
CA LYS A 32 9.14 2.62 4.93
C LYS A 32 9.20 3.11 3.49
N LEU A 33 8.15 2.82 2.71
CA LEU A 33 8.05 3.25 1.31
C LEU A 33 8.15 4.76 1.22
N ASN A 34 7.28 5.48 1.95
CA ASN A 34 7.20 6.93 1.90
C ASN A 34 8.53 7.59 2.32
N THR A 35 9.20 7.07 3.36
CA THR A 35 10.48 7.62 3.81
C THR A 35 11.56 7.45 2.75
N ARG A 36 11.69 6.25 2.16
CA ARG A 36 12.76 5.98 1.20
C ARG A 36 12.53 6.66 -0.14
N LEU A 37 11.30 6.65 -0.64
CA LEU A 37 10.92 7.42 -1.83
C LEU A 37 11.07 8.92 -1.57
N GLY A 38 10.72 9.40 -0.38
CA GLY A 38 10.90 10.81 0.01
C GLY A 38 12.37 11.24 0.00
N MET A 39 13.30 10.36 0.37
CA MET A 39 14.74 10.63 0.25
C MET A 39 15.15 10.85 -1.22
N LEU A 40 14.68 9.99 -2.13
CA LEU A 40 14.99 10.12 -3.57
C LEU A 40 14.45 11.44 -4.15
N TYR A 41 13.27 11.87 -3.70
CA TYR A 41 12.65 13.12 -4.17
C TYR A 41 13.24 14.37 -3.50
N TYR A 42 13.11 14.51 -2.18
CA TYR A 42 13.42 15.77 -1.48
C TYR A 42 14.92 15.99 -1.23
N VAL A 43 15.70 14.92 -1.10
CA VAL A 43 17.11 15.02 -0.67
C VAL A 43 18.04 14.78 -1.85
N GLU A 44 17.82 13.71 -2.60
CA GLU A 44 18.69 13.33 -3.72
C GLU A 44 18.30 14.04 -5.01
N GLY A 45 17.03 14.39 -5.19
CA GLY A 45 16.52 14.97 -6.44
C GLY A 45 16.63 14.02 -7.64
N THR A 46 16.67 12.71 -7.39
CA THR A 46 16.84 11.65 -8.41
C THR A 46 15.50 11.13 -8.94
N MET A 47 14.40 11.43 -8.25
CA MET A 47 13.04 11.09 -8.63
C MET A 47 12.21 12.36 -8.82
N GLN A 48 11.31 12.37 -9.81
CA GLN A 48 10.46 13.53 -10.12
C GLN A 48 9.05 13.44 -9.51
N LEU A 49 8.66 12.26 -9.01
CA LEU A 49 7.35 12.04 -8.43
C LEU A 49 7.41 12.14 -6.91
N GLU A 50 6.61 13.03 -6.33
CA GLU A 50 6.56 13.26 -4.89
C GLU A 50 5.69 12.21 -4.19
N PRO A 51 6.21 11.52 -3.17
CA PRO A 51 5.43 10.51 -2.46
C PRO A 51 4.51 11.16 -1.42
N PHE A 52 3.21 10.83 -1.50
CA PHE A 52 2.20 11.25 -0.53
C PHE A 52 1.53 10.02 0.10
N PRO A 53 1.59 9.87 1.43
CA PRO A 53 0.86 8.81 2.13
C PRO A 53 -0.60 9.21 2.32
N GLU A 54 -1.51 8.24 2.20
CA GLU A 54 -2.93 8.37 2.55
C GLU A 54 -3.61 9.65 2.03
N THR A 55 -3.31 10.02 0.78
CA THR A 55 -3.78 11.28 0.16
C THR A 55 -4.81 10.99 -0.93
N MET A 56 -5.78 11.89 -1.11
CA MET A 56 -6.79 11.76 -2.18
C MET A 56 -6.13 11.86 -3.55
N ILE A 57 -6.53 10.99 -4.49
CA ILE A 57 -5.98 10.99 -5.85
C ILE A 57 -6.40 12.20 -6.69
N ASP A 58 -7.55 12.79 -6.37
CA ASP A 58 -8.04 14.06 -6.91
C ASP A 58 -8.58 14.90 -5.75
N GLU A 59 -7.92 16.01 -5.43
CA GLU A 59 -8.32 16.88 -4.31
C GLU A 59 -9.52 17.79 -4.62
N THR A 60 -9.93 17.89 -5.89
CA THR A 60 -11.03 18.77 -6.32
C THR A 60 -12.41 18.17 -6.05
N ARG A 61 -12.48 16.87 -5.77
CA ARG A 61 -13.71 16.11 -5.51
C ARG A 61 -13.48 15.00 -4.51
N ALA A 62 -14.57 14.41 -4.01
CA ALA A 62 -14.46 13.16 -3.26
C ALA A 62 -13.89 12.07 -4.17
N SER A 63 -12.68 11.60 -3.86
CA SER A 63 -11.95 10.63 -4.67
C SER A 63 -11.30 9.55 -3.79
N PRO A 64 -10.89 8.42 -4.39
CA PRO A 64 -10.22 7.36 -3.64
C PRO A 64 -8.92 7.84 -3.00
N VAL A 65 -8.63 7.29 -1.81
CA VAL A 65 -7.38 7.48 -1.07
C VAL A 65 -6.59 6.16 -1.15
N PRO A 66 -5.52 6.07 -1.96
CA PRO A 66 -4.55 5.00 -1.84
C PRO A 66 -3.70 5.16 -0.58
N ASP A 67 -3.09 4.07 -0.13
CA ASP A 67 -2.16 4.09 1.00
C ASP A 67 -0.90 4.92 0.70
N LEU A 68 -0.44 4.91 -0.55
CA LEU A 68 0.60 5.78 -1.08
C LEU A 68 0.27 6.17 -2.53
N LEU A 69 0.50 7.42 -2.90
CA LEU A 69 0.54 7.86 -4.30
C LEU A 69 1.85 8.57 -4.59
N LEU A 70 2.26 8.55 -5.86
CA LEU A 70 3.39 9.32 -6.36
C LEU A 70 2.86 10.38 -7.31
N TYR A 71 2.98 11.64 -6.91
CA TYR A 71 2.40 12.79 -7.57
C TYR A 71 3.42 13.49 -8.47
N ASP A 72 3.01 13.79 -9.69
CA ASP A 72 3.79 14.59 -10.62
C ASP A 72 3.39 16.06 -10.50
N ASN A 73 4.30 16.88 -9.97
CA ASN A 73 4.07 18.31 -9.78
C ASN A 73 4.00 19.11 -11.10
N GLU A 74 4.47 18.57 -12.23
CA GLU A 74 4.40 19.26 -13.53
C GLU A 74 3.04 19.04 -14.21
N THR A 75 2.53 17.80 -14.15
CA THR A 75 1.27 17.41 -14.82
C THR A 75 0.05 17.50 -13.90
N GLY A 76 0.27 17.46 -12.60
CA GLY A 76 -0.78 17.43 -11.58
C GLY A 76 -1.49 16.07 -11.46
N GLU A 77 -0.88 15.01 -11.97
CA GLU A 77 -1.42 13.64 -11.97
C GLU A 77 -0.68 12.72 -10.99
N SER A 78 -1.29 11.58 -10.65
CA SER A 78 -0.67 10.55 -9.80
C SER A 78 -0.41 9.27 -10.61
N PRO A 79 0.67 9.18 -11.40
CA PRO A 79 0.91 8.05 -12.29
C PRO A 79 1.15 6.72 -11.56
N ILE A 80 1.46 6.74 -10.27
CA ILE A 80 1.67 5.52 -9.47
C ILE A 80 0.87 5.57 -8.18
N ILE A 81 0.21 4.46 -7.85
CA ILE A 81 -0.44 4.23 -6.56
C ILE A 81 0.01 2.90 -5.95
N VAL A 82 0.01 2.81 -4.62
CA VAL A 82 0.28 1.59 -3.86
C VAL A 82 -0.79 1.39 -2.80
N GLU A 83 -1.32 0.17 -2.73
CA GLU A 83 -2.15 -0.31 -1.63
C GLU A 83 -1.34 -1.32 -0.81
N VAL A 84 -1.43 -1.22 0.51
CA VAL A 84 -0.83 -2.15 1.46
C VAL A 84 -1.96 -2.92 2.11
N CYS A 85 -1.91 -4.25 2.06
CA CYS A 85 -3.02 -5.06 2.54
C CYS A 85 -2.55 -6.26 3.36
N HIS A 86 -3.45 -6.80 4.17
CA HIS A 86 -3.36 -8.18 4.64
C HIS A 86 -4.13 -9.13 3.72
N GLN A 87 -4.05 -10.43 3.99
CA GLN A 87 -4.68 -11.48 3.19
C GLN A 87 -6.17 -11.27 2.91
N GLU A 88 -6.94 -10.81 3.91
CA GLU A 88 -8.39 -10.62 3.77
C GLU A 88 -8.76 -9.43 2.85
N GLY A 89 -7.87 -8.44 2.77
CA GLY A 89 -8.04 -7.22 1.96
C GLY A 89 -7.60 -7.38 0.51
N LEU A 90 -6.70 -8.34 0.24
CA LEU A 90 -6.03 -8.52 -1.05
C LEU A 90 -6.99 -8.48 -2.25
N LYS A 91 -8.06 -9.26 -2.21
CA LYS A 91 -9.01 -9.33 -3.34
C LYS A 91 -9.68 -7.97 -3.62
N LEU A 92 -9.96 -7.19 -2.59
CA LEU A 92 -10.58 -5.87 -2.73
C LEU A 92 -9.59 -4.87 -3.30
N ASP A 93 -8.34 -4.87 -2.81
CA ASP A 93 -7.31 -3.95 -3.26
C ASP A 93 -6.84 -4.23 -4.69
N LEU A 94 -6.73 -5.51 -5.08
CA LEU A 94 -6.46 -5.89 -6.47
C LEU A 94 -7.53 -5.32 -7.42
N LYS A 95 -8.81 -5.42 -7.03
CA LYS A 95 -9.92 -4.88 -7.83
C LYS A 95 -9.91 -3.34 -7.84
N LYS A 96 -9.64 -2.71 -6.69
CA LYS A 96 -9.53 -1.25 -6.55
C LYS A 96 -8.46 -0.70 -7.49
N VAL A 97 -7.26 -1.28 -7.45
CA VAL A 97 -6.12 -0.90 -8.27
C VAL A 97 -6.43 -1.06 -9.77
N ALA A 98 -6.91 -2.23 -10.20
CA ALA A 98 -7.23 -2.44 -11.62
C ALA A 98 -8.24 -1.40 -12.14
N ARG A 99 -9.28 -1.11 -11.34
CA ARG A 99 -10.27 -0.07 -11.68
C ARG A 99 -9.64 1.32 -11.76
N LEU A 100 -8.82 1.72 -10.78
CA LEU A 100 -8.18 3.03 -10.75
C LEU A 100 -7.25 3.26 -11.94
N VAL A 101 -6.62 2.20 -12.46
CA VAL A 101 -5.71 2.28 -13.60
C VAL A 101 -6.44 2.34 -14.95
N ASP A 102 -7.43 1.46 -15.16
CA ASP A 102 -8.07 1.29 -16.47
C ASP A 102 -9.39 2.04 -16.64
N GLU A 103 -10.22 2.11 -15.60
CA GLU A 103 -11.59 2.63 -15.71
C GLU A 103 -11.68 4.12 -15.37
N GLU A 104 -10.76 4.61 -14.53
CA GLU A 104 -10.79 5.96 -14.01
C GLU A 104 -9.74 6.86 -14.68
N ASN A 105 -10.12 8.11 -14.99
CA ASN A 105 -9.25 9.07 -15.68
C ASN A 105 -8.42 9.90 -14.67
N TYR A 106 -7.75 9.26 -13.72
CA TYR A 106 -6.89 9.92 -12.72
C TYR A 106 -5.41 10.00 -13.13
N GLY A 107 -5.07 9.61 -14.37
CA GLY A 107 -3.68 9.62 -14.84
C GLY A 107 -2.82 8.45 -14.33
N VAL A 108 -3.38 7.50 -13.58
CA VAL A 108 -2.63 6.34 -13.06
C VAL A 108 -2.15 5.44 -14.21
N LEU A 109 -0.85 5.13 -14.20
CA LEU A 109 -0.19 4.26 -15.17
C LEU A 109 0.17 2.90 -14.56
N GLU A 110 0.61 2.88 -13.32
CA GLU A 110 0.95 1.66 -12.57
C GLU A 110 0.29 1.67 -11.20
N GLY A 111 -0.36 0.57 -10.83
CA GLY A 111 -0.88 0.38 -9.49
C GLY A 111 -0.31 -0.87 -8.87
N PHE A 112 0.05 -0.78 -7.59
CA PHE A 112 0.68 -1.86 -6.85
C PHE A 112 -0.17 -2.26 -5.65
N VAL A 113 -0.16 -3.55 -5.32
CA VAL A 113 -0.70 -4.08 -4.07
C VAL A 113 0.38 -4.90 -3.39
N TYR A 114 0.73 -4.54 -2.15
CA TYR A 114 1.66 -5.30 -1.33
C TYR A 114 0.93 -5.96 -0.16
N ASN A 115 0.94 -7.30 -0.14
CA ASN A 115 0.42 -8.05 0.99
C ASN A 115 1.51 -8.20 2.05
N TYR A 116 1.40 -7.45 3.16
CA TYR A 116 2.44 -7.45 4.19
C TYR A 116 2.50 -8.72 5.04
N LYS A 117 1.49 -9.60 4.95
CA LYS A 117 1.50 -10.91 5.60
C LYS A 117 2.19 -11.97 4.74
N SER A 118 1.88 -12.06 3.44
CA SER A 118 2.55 -13.00 2.53
C SER A 118 3.87 -12.48 1.97
N ARG A 119 4.12 -11.16 2.06
CA ARG A 119 5.26 -10.43 1.47
C ARG A 119 5.28 -10.51 -0.05
N GLU A 120 4.11 -10.53 -0.66
CA GLU A 120 3.94 -10.62 -2.10
C GLU A 120 3.52 -9.27 -2.68
N TRP A 121 4.13 -8.93 -3.82
CA TRP A 121 3.73 -7.80 -4.64
C TRP A 121 2.82 -8.27 -5.76
N HIS A 122 1.85 -7.43 -6.11
CA HIS A 122 1.05 -7.54 -7.33
C HIS A 122 1.08 -6.19 -8.02
N GLN A 123 1.24 -6.19 -9.35
CA GLN A 123 1.25 -4.98 -10.14
C GLN A 123 0.23 -5.07 -11.25
N TYR A 124 -0.53 -3.99 -11.42
CA TYR A 124 -1.39 -3.75 -12.58
C TYR A 124 -0.84 -2.56 -13.36
N ARG A 125 -0.61 -2.74 -14.66
CA ARG A 125 -0.10 -1.69 -15.54
C ARG A 125 -1.10 -1.36 -16.64
N LYS A 126 -1.35 -0.07 -16.86
CA LYS A 126 -2.26 0.44 -17.88
C LYS A 126 -1.92 -0.14 -19.25
N GLY A 127 -2.92 -0.66 -19.95
CA GLY A 127 -2.78 -1.29 -21.27
C GLY A 127 -2.04 -2.64 -21.30
N THR A 128 -1.49 -3.11 -20.17
CA THR A 128 -0.83 -4.43 -20.06
C THR A 128 -1.65 -5.39 -19.19
N GLY A 129 -2.28 -4.90 -18.13
CA GLY A 129 -2.96 -5.71 -17.12
C GLY A 129 -2.02 -6.15 -15.99
N TRP A 130 -2.29 -7.32 -15.40
CA TRP A 130 -1.50 -7.88 -14.30
C TRP A 130 -0.11 -8.32 -14.79
N VAL A 131 0.93 -7.86 -14.09
CA VAL A 131 2.34 -8.23 -14.34
C VAL A 131 2.71 -9.42 -13.45
N MET A 132 3.23 -10.49 -14.06
CA MET A 132 3.49 -11.77 -13.37
C MET A 132 4.96 -12.00 -13.01
N ASP A 133 5.91 -11.41 -13.74
CA ASP A 133 7.34 -11.76 -13.61
C ASP A 133 8.08 -10.90 -12.59
N THR A 134 7.81 -9.60 -12.56
CA THR A 134 8.49 -8.61 -11.69
C THR A 134 7.50 -7.64 -11.05
N PRO A 135 6.57 -8.11 -10.22
CA PRO A 135 5.42 -7.32 -9.77
C PRO A 135 5.76 -6.19 -8.78
N SER A 136 6.99 -6.09 -8.30
CA SER A 136 7.46 -4.96 -7.48
C SER A 136 8.17 -3.88 -8.30
N TYR A 137 8.51 -4.15 -9.56
CA TYR A 137 9.28 -3.23 -10.39
C TYR A 137 8.39 -2.19 -11.06
N SER A 138 8.68 -0.91 -10.81
CA SER A 138 8.04 0.21 -11.51
C SER A 138 8.83 0.57 -12.77
N SER A 139 8.16 0.48 -13.92
CA SER A 139 8.75 0.94 -15.18
C SER A 139 8.77 2.46 -15.31
N VAL A 140 7.84 3.14 -14.64
CA VAL A 140 7.77 4.61 -14.60
C VAL A 140 8.91 5.19 -13.75
N LEU A 141 9.25 4.56 -12.62
CA LEU A 141 10.38 5.00 -11.77
C LEU A 141 11.73 4.42 -12.22
N ASN A 142 11.72 3.30 -12.93
CA ASN A 142 12.90 2.47 -13.16
C ASN A 142 13.55 2.02 -11.82
N LEU A 143 12.71 1.58 -10.88
CA LEU A 143 13.09 1.16 -9.52
C LEU A 143 12.29 -0.08 -9.09
N ASP A 144 12.88 -0.93 -8.25
CA ASP A 144 12.18 -2.01 -7.56
C ASP A 144 11.67 -1.52 -6.20
N LEU A 145 10.34 -1.44 -6.03
CA LEU A 145 9.72 -0.96 -4.79
C LEU A 145 10.00 -1.88 -3.60
N ASN A 146 10.35 -3.14 -3.86
CA ASN A 146 10.68 -4.09 -2.80
C ASN A 146 12.02 -3.77 -2.11
N GLU A 147 12.93 -3.02 -2.75
CA GLU A 147 14.20 -2.60 -2.16
C GLU A 147 14.03 -1.60 -1.00
N PHE A 148 12.82 -1.03 -0.85
CA PHE A 148 12.50 -0.08 0.21
C PHE A 148 11.86 -0.72 1.45
N LEU A 149 11.61 -2.04 1.44
CA LEU A 149 10.88 -2.78 2.50
C LEU A 149 11.77 -3.51 3.51
#